data_AF-A0A366ZAY2-F1
#
_entry.id   AF-A0A366ZAY2-F1
#
_cell.length_a   1.000
_cell.length_b   1.000
_cell.length_c   1.000
_cell.angle_alpha   90.00
_cell.angle_beta   90.00
_cell.angle_gamma   90.00
#
_symmetry.space_group_name_H-M   'P 1'
#
loop_
_entity.id
_entity.type
_entity.pdbx_description
1 polymer ?
#
loop_
_entity_poly.entity_id
_entity_poly.type
_entity_poly.pdbx_seq_one_letter_code
_entity_poly.pdbx_strand_id
1 'polypeptide(L)'
;MLGERPRRVLELGAGTGLLTGVLLAAGHEVVAVVPSDEMLAQLRAGHPQVAAHVGEAEAVPLPDAGVDAVVAGQPDFRSKLSAW
;
A
#
# COMPACT_ATOMS: atom_id res chain seq x y z
N MET A 1 9.23 4.37 12.84
CA MET A 1 8.02 5.09 12.40
C MET A 1 8.43 6.37 11.68
N LEU A 2 7.64 6.84 10.71
CA LEU A 2 7.95 7.98 9.81
C LEU A 2 7.89 9.37 10.50
N GLY A 3 8.06 9.39 11.83
CA GLY A 3 7.84 10.56 12.68
C GLY A 3 6.36 10.82 13.00
N GLU A 4 6.10 11.89 13.74
CA GLU A 4 4.76 12.24 14.24
C GLU A 4 3.96 13.17 13.30
N ARG A 5 4.60 13.69 12.25
CA ARG A 5 3.94 14.60 11.31
C ARG A 5 3.31 13.81 10.16
N PRO A 6 2.11 14.21 9.66
CA PRO A 6 1.55 13.70 8.43
C PRO A 6 2.55 13.80 7.26
N ARG A 7 2.54 12.77 6.40
CA ARG A 7 3.42 12.61 5.24
C ARG A 7 2.65 11.95 4.10
N ARG A 8 3.07 12.21 2.87
CA ARG A 8 2.64 11.46 1.69
C ARG A 8 3.59 10.29 1.44
N VAL A 9 3.08 9.07 1.52
CA VAL A 9 3.87 7.84 1.55
C VAL A 9 3.50 6.96 0.36
N LEU A 10 4.52 6.50 -0.37
CA LEU A 10 4.38 5.39 -1.30
C LEU A 10 4.63 4.07 -0.55
N GLU A 11 3.63 3.20 -0.55
CA GLU A 11 3.75 1.83 -0.04
C GLU A 11 3.87 0.85 -1.20
N LEU A 12 5.03 0.22 -1.34
CA LEU A 12 5.29 -0.85 -2.31
C LEU A 12 4.96 -2.20 -1.69
N GLY A 13 4.19 -3.04 -2.39
CA GLY A 13 3.82 -4.35 -1.88
C GLY A 13 2.79 -4.30 -0.74
N ALA A 14 1.82 -3.37 -0.82
CA ALA A 14 0.82 -3.13 0.23
C ALA A 14 -0.07 -4.36 0.55
N GLY A 15 -0.09 -5.34 -0.36
CA GLY A 15 -0.88 -6.55 -0.23
C GLY A 15 -2.37 -6.23 -0.07
N THR A 16 -2.99 -6.76 0.99
CA THR A 16 -4.41 -6.50 1.31
C THR A 16 -4.63 -5.31 2.25
N GLY A 17 -3.57 -4.57 2.61
CA GLY A 17 -3.67 -3.31 3.34
C GLY A 17 -3.29 -3.34 4.82
N LEU A 18 -2.60 -4.38 5.30
CA LEU A 18 -2.20 -4.46 6.72
C LEU A 18 -1.35 -3.27 7.15
N LEU A 19 -0.25 -2.99 6.43
CA LEU A 19 0.61 -1.84 6.72
C LEU A 19 -0.05 -0.53 6.29
N THR A 20 -0.82 -0.52 5.20
CA THR A 20 -1.66 0.62 4.79
C THR A 20 -2.52 1.14 5.94
N GLY A 21 -3.23 0.26 6.65
CA GLY A 21 -4.04 0.65 7.81
C GLY A 21 -3.23 1.29 8.94
N VAL A 22 -2.02 0.79 9.20
CA VAL A 22 -1.11 1.36 10.22
C VAL A 22 -0.64 2.75 9.81
N LEU A 23 -0.27 2.96 8.54
CA LEU A 23 0.16 4.26 8.01
C LEU A 23 -0.98 5.29 8.06
N LEU A 24 -2.19 4.87 7.70
CA LEU A 24 -3.39 5.72 7.78
C LEU A 24 -3.72 6.09 9.23
N ALA A 25 -3.67 5.14 10.16
CA ALA A 25 -3.90 5.39 11.58
C ALA A 25 -2.86 6.34 12.19
N ALA A 26 -1.64 6.36 11.65
CA ALA A 26 -0.61 7.32 12.00
C ALA A 26 -0.80 8.72 11.36
N GLY A 27 -1.85 8.91 10.55
CA GLY A 27 -2.19 10.19 9.94
C GLY A 27 -1.47 10.48 8.61
N HIS A 28 -0.88 9.47 7.96
CA HIS A 28 -0.24 9.64 6.66
C HIS A 28 -1.24 9.53 5.50
N GLU A 29 -0.96 10.23 4.41
CA GLU A 29 -1.59 9.99 3.11
C GLU A 29 -0.84 8.85 2.41
N VAL A 30 -1.55 7.83 1.96
CA VAL A 30 -0.94 6.62 1.37
C VAL A 30 -1.30 6.48 -0.10
N VAL A 31 -0.29 6.23 -0.93
CA VAL A 31 -0.43 5.68 -2.28
C VAL A 31 0.13 4.26 -2.26
N ALA A 32 -0.67 3.28 -2.67
CA ALA A 32 -0.31 1.87 -2.58
C ALA A 32 -0.05 1.25 -3.95
N VAL A 33 0.96 0.39 -4.03
CA VAL A 33 1.23 -0.49 -5.18
C VAL A 33 1.08 -1.94 -4.73
N VAL A 34 0.31 -2.72 -5.47
CA VAL A 34 0.02 -4.14 -5.19
C VAL A 34 0.31 -5.02 -6.42
N PRO A 35 0.68 -6.29 -6.25
CA PRO A 35 1.13 -7.13 -7.36
C PRO A 35 0.01 -7.75 -8.19
N SER A 36 -1.25 -7.70 -7.75
CA SER A 36 -2.39 -8.30 -8.48
C SER A 36 -3.70 -7.55 -8.28
N ASP A 37 -4.60 -7.70 -9.26
CA ASP A 37 -5.96 -7.12 -9.21
C ASP A 37 -6.80 -7.68 -8.05
N GLU A 38 -6.61 -8.95 -7.68
CA GLU A 38 -7.31 -9.58 -6.55
C GLU A 38 -6.97 -8.86 -5.22
N MET A 39 -5.67 -8.63 -4.98
CA MET A 39 -5.21 -7.91 -3.79
C MET A 39 -5.64 -6.44 -3.85
N LEU A 40 -5.63 -5.83 -5.03
CA LEU A 40 -6.12 -4.46 -5.23
C LEU A 40 -7.60 -4.33 -4.86
N ALA A 41 -8.43 -5.28 -5.27
CA ALA A 41 -9.85 -5.29 -4.93
C ALA A 41 -10.06 -5.39 -3.41
N GLN A 42 -9.31 -6.25 -2.73
CA GLN A 42 -9.37 -6.39 -1.27
C GLN A 42 -8.89 -5.12 -0.55
N LEU A 43 -7.77 -4.54 -0.96
CA LEU A 43 -7.25 -3.29 -0.38
C LEU A 43 -8.26 -2.15 -0.56
N ARG A 44 -8.84 -2.00 -1.76
CA ARG A 44 -9.87 -0.97 -2.02
C ARG A 44 -11.16 -1.19 -1.22
N ALA A 45 -11.54 -2.44 -0.96
CA ALA A 45 -12.69 -2.73 -0.12
C ALA A 45 -12.46 -2.32 1.35
N GLY A 46 -11.25 -2.52 1.88
CA GLY A 46 -10.89 -2.14 3.26
C GLY A 46 -10.52 -0.67 3.42
N HIS A 47 -9.95 -0.05 2.38
CA HIS A 47 -9.41 1.31 2.40
C HIS A 47 -9.78 2.09 1.12
N PRO A 48 -11.07 2.39 0.88
CA PRO A 48 -11.54 3.03 -0.35
C PRO A 48 -10.95 4.43 -0.59
N GLN A 49 -10.44 5.09 0.46
CA GLN A 49 -9.76 6.39 0.36
C GLN A 49 -8.33 6.31 -0.18
N VAL A 50 -7.73 5.12 -0.29
CA VAL A 50 -6.33 4.96 -0.71
C VAL A 50 -6.23 4.90 -2.23
N ALA A 51 -5.38 5.76 -2.80
CA ALA A 51 -5.00 5.65 -4.20
C ALA A 51 -4.13 4.40 -4.39
N ALA A 52 -4.68 3.37 -5.01
CA ALA A 52 -4.01 2.07 -5.15
C ALA A 52 -3.95 1.62 -6.61
N HIS A 53 -2.80 1.07 -6.99
CA HIS A 53 -2.47 0.66 -8.36
C HIS A 53 -1.89 -0.76 -8.39
N VAL A 54 -2.18 -1.51 -9.45
CA VAL A 54 -1.42 -2.74 -9.75
C VAL A 54 -0.07 -2.34 -10.33
N GLY A 55 1.01 -2.91 -9.83
CA GLY A 55 2.36 -2.67 -10.33
C GLY A 55 3.43 -3.43 -9.56
N GLU A 56 4.63 -3.48 -10.14
CA GLU A 56 5.85 -3.97 -9.51
C GLU A 56 6.57 -2.81 -8.79
N ALA A 57 7.48 -3.14 -7.87
CA ALA A 57 8.21 -2.15 -7.09
C ALA A 57 9.07 -1.20 -7.95
N GLU A 58 9.56 -1.70 -9.09
CA GLU A 58 10.42 -1.01 -10.04
C GLU A 58 9.63 -0.06 -10.96
N ALA A 59 8.30 -0.19 -11.00
CA ALA A 59 7.42 0.56 -11.87
C ALA A 59 6.58 1.58 -11.07
N VAL A 60 7.25 2.58 -10.49
CA VAL A 60 6.61 3.60 -9.66
C VAL A 60 5.74 4.54 -10.52
N PRO A 61 4.41 4.62 -10.29
CA PRO A 61 3.50 5.40 -11.12
C PRO A 61 3.38 6.88 -10.66
N LEU A 62 4.44 7.44 -10.09
CA LEU A 62 4.44 8.78 -9.49
C LEU A 62 5.54 9.66 -10.08
N PRO A 63 5.33 10.99 -10.16
CA PRO A 63 6.37 11.91 -10.58
C PRO A 63 7.53 11.95 -9.57
N ASP A 64 8.70 12.39 -10.04
CA ASP A 64 9.86 12.67 -9.19
C ASP A 64 9.50 13.60 -8.04
N ALA A 65 10.10 13.35 -6.86
CA ALA A 65 9.83 14.07 -5.61
C ALA A 65 8.34 14.14 -5.21
N GLY A 66 7.50 13.24 -5.73
CA GLY A 66 6.07 13.22 -5.45
C GLY A 66 5.69 12.73 -4.05
N VAL A 67 6.60 12.12 -3.29
CA VAL A 67 6.33 11.57 -1.95
C VAL A 67 7.42 11.96 -0.95
N ASP A 68 7.04 12.05 0.32
CA ASP A 68 7.98 12.29 1.42
C ASP A 68 8.78 11.04 1.80
N ALA A 69 8.20 9.86 1.58
CA ALA A 69 8.78 8.59 1.97
C ALA A 69 8.30 7.43 1.08
N VAL A 70 9.14 6.41 0.97
CA VAL A 70 8.82 5.12 0.37
C VAL A 70 9.00 4.05 1.44
N VAL A 71 8.02 3.16 1.57
CA VAL A 71 8.10 1.99 2.44
C VAL A 71 7.78 0.73 1.64
N ALA A 72 8.43 -0.38 1.97
CA ALA A 72 8.13 -1.67 1.39
C ALA A 72 7.38 -2.51 2.43
N GLY A 73 6.13 -2.85 2.11
CA GLY A 73 5.35 -3.83 2.83
C GLY A 73 5.74 -5.24 2.40
N GLN A 74 5.48 -6.21 3.28
CA GLN A 74 5.51 -7.61 2.87
C GLN A 74 4.07 -7.99 2.45
N PRO A 75 3.84 -8.46 1.21
CA PRO A 75 2.51 -8.91 0.82
C PRO A 75 2.10 -10.11 1.71
N ASP A 76 1.00 -9.95 2.45
CA ASP A 76 0.40 -11.05 3.18
C ASP A 76 -0.31 -11.98 2.18
N PHE A 77 0.23 -13.18 1.98
CA PHE A 77 -0.31 -14.18 1.06
C PHE A 77 -1.41 -15.06 1.67
N ARG A 78 -2.04 -14.62 2.78
CA ARG A 78 -3.05 -15.40 3.49
C ARG A 78 -4.29 -15.81 2.66
N SER A 79 -4.45 -15.35 1.42
CA SER A 79 -5.50 -15.85 0.51
C SER A 79 -5.21 -17.23 -0.12
N LYS A 80 -4.01 -17.81 0.02
CA LYS A 80 -3.71 -19.16 -0.51
C LYS A 80 -3.96 -20.33 0.45
N LEU A 81 -4.40 -20.09 1.69
CA LEU A 81 -4.56 -21.16 2.69
C LEU A 81 -5.96 -21.78 2.81
N SER A 82 -6.90 -21.47 1.91
CA SER A 82 -8.24 -22.09 1.91
C SER A 82 -8.54 -22.98 0.69
N ALA A 83 -7.51 -23.48 0.01
CA ALA A 83 -7.67 -24.36 -1.16
C ALA A 83 -7.02 -25.76 -1.02
N TRP A 84 -6.89 -26.26 0.22
CA TRP A 84 -6.62 -27.67 0.52
C TRP A 84 -7.51 -28.14 1.66
#